data_AF-A0A1H9GI88-F1
#
_entry.id   AF-A0A1H9GI88-F1
#
_cell.length_a   1.000
_cell.length_b   1.000
_cell.length_c   1.000
_cell.angle_alpha   90.00
_cell.angle_beta   90.00
_cell.angle_gamma   90.00
#
_symmetry.space_group_name_H-M   'P 1'
#
loop_
_entity.id
_entity.type
_entity.pdbx_description
1 polymer ?
#
loop_
_entity_poly.entity_id
_entity_poly.type
_entity_poly.pdbx_seq_one_letter_code
_entity_poly.pdbx_strand_id
1 'polypeptide(L)' 'MPNYRLNSALDPDVAAAVAALDADAREYFEERAAIIEFDGGVQRIDAERRALALTRAWLARRRGPSITG' A
#
# COMPACT_ATOMS: atom_id res chain seq x y z
N MET A 1 -2.04 -9.10 15.60
CA MET A 1 -1.79 -7.97 14.69
C MET A 1 -2.03 -6.68 15.46
N PRO A 2 -1.04 -5.79 15.66
CA PRO A 2 -1.34 -4.48 16.21
C PRO A 2 -2.30 -3.78 15.25
N ASN A 3 -3.44 -3.32 15.77
CA ASN A 3 -4.37 -2.46 15.05
C ASN A 3 -3.57 -1.25 14.58
N TYR A 4 -3.26 -1.17 13.29
CA TYR A 4 -2.88 0.08 12.62
C TYR A 4 -4.09 1.00 12.70
N ARG A 5 -4.32 1.60 13.89
CA ARG A 5 -5.18 2.76 13.98
C ARG A 5 -4.52 3.79 13.06
N LEU A 6 -5.20 4.11 11.97
CA LEU A 6 -4.99 5.23 11.03
C LEU A 6 -5.02 6.58 11.78
N ASN A 7 -4.25 6.73 12.86
CA ASN A 7 -4.25 7.88 13.74
C ASN A 7 -2.97 8.72 13.60
N SER A 8 -2.13 8.40 12.62
CA SER A 8 -1.22 9.36 12.00
C SER A 8 -1.80 9.62 10.61
N ALA A 9 -2.14 10.86 10.32
CA ALA A 9 -2.68 11.23 9.02
C ALA A 9 -1.72 10.73 7.94
N LEU A 10 -2.23 9.87 7.05
CA LEU A 10 -1.54 9.54 5.80
C LEU A 10 -1.11 10.84 5.14
N ASP A 11 0.06 10.82 4.50
CA ASP A 11 0.42 11.85 3.54
C ASP A 11 -0.78 12.05 2.57
N PRO A 12 -1.22 13.29 2.31
CA PRO A 12 -2.49 13.55 1.64
C PRO A 12 -2.55 12.94 0.22
N ASP A 13 -1.43 12.88 -0.49
CA ASP A 13 -1.34 12.24 -1.79
C ASP A 13 -1.48 10.71 -1.68
N VAL A 14 -0.90 10.12 -0.62
CA VAL A 14 -1.08 8.70 -0.31
C VAL A 14 -2.53 8.41 0.07
N ALA A 15 -3.14 9.25 0.91
CA ALA A 15 -4.52 9.10 1.35
C ALA A 15 -5.50 9.09 0.16
N ALA A 16 -5.34 10.03 -0.76
CA ALA A 16 -6.15 10.10 -1.98
C ALA A 16 -5.97 8.85 -2.85
N ALA A 17 -4.73 8.38 -3.01
CA ALA A 17 -4.46 7.17 -3.80
C ALA A 17 -5.03 5.90 -3.16
N VAL A 18 -4.91 5.75 -1.83
CA VAL A 18 -5.43 4.61 -1.06
C VAL A 18 -6.95 4.59 -1.05
N ALA A 19 -7.61 5.75 -1.01
CA ALA A 19 -9.06 5.86 -1.09
C ALA A 19 -9.63 5.37 -2.44
N ALA A 20 -8.81 5.37 -3.51
CA ALA A 20 -9.19 4.89 -4.83
C ALA A 20 -8.90 3.39 -5.07
N LEU A 21 -8.32 2.69 -4.08
CA LEU A 21 -8.02 1.25 -4.17
C LEU A 21 -9.28 0.41 -3.90
N ASP A 22 -9.42 -0.72 -4.60
CA ASP A 22 -10.33 -1.78 -4.18
C ASP A 22 -9.82 -2.51 -2.93
N ALA A 23 -10.65 -3.38 -2.35
CA ALA A 23 -10.37 -4.07 -1.10
C ALA A 23 -9.04 -4.84 -1.15
N ASP A 24 -8.82 -5.66 -2.18
CA ASP A 24 -7.59 -6.46 -2.31
C ASP A 24 -6.35 -5.57 -2.43
N ALA A 25 -6.43 -4.50 -3.22
CA ALA A 25 -5.33 -3.57 -3.40
C ALA A 25 -5.04 -2.76 -2.13
N ARG A 26 -6.08 -2.43 -1.38
CA ARG A 26 -5.98 -1.75 -0.08
C ARG A 26 -5.34 -2.65 0.96
N GLU A 27 -5.77 -3.90 1.07
CA GLU A 27 -5.17 -4.89 1.97
C GLU A 27 -3.68 -5.07 1.66
N TYR A 28 -3.34 -5.25 0.38
CA TYR A 28 -1.95 -5.34 -0.05
C TYR A 28 -1.14 -4.08 0.34
N PHE A 29 -1.71 -2.88 0.19
CA PHE A 29 -1.08 -1.65 0.64
C PHE A 29 -0.83 -1.65 2.16
N GLU A 30 -1.84 -1.98 2.96
CA GLU A 30 -1.77 -1.97 4.43
C GLU A 30 -0.73 -2.98 4.94
N GLU A 31 -0.69 -4.19 4.38
CA GLU A 31 0.33 -5.19 4.70
C GLU A 31 1.74 -4.71 4.36
N ARG A 32 1.94 -4.16 3.15
CA ARG A 32 3.27 -3.67 2.73
C ARG A 32 3.73 -2.49 3.58
N ALA A 33 2.83 -1.57 3.93
CA ALA A 33 3.14 -0.45 4.81
C ALA A 33 3.58 -0.95 6.20
N ALA A 34 2.85 -1.91 6.77
CA ALA A 34 3.17 -2.50 8.06
C ALA A 34 4.52 -3.23 8.07
N ILE A 35 4.79 -4.04 7.04
CA ILE A 35 6.07 -4.75 6.90
C ILE A 35 7.22 -3.76 6.77
N ILE A 36 7.08 -2.74 5.92
CA ILE A 36 8.14 -1.77 5.68
C ILE A 36 8.42 -0.93 6.93
N GLU A 37 7.40 -0.48 7.67
CA GLU A 37 7.59 0.27 8.92
C GLU A 37 8.32 -0.59 9.96
N PHE A 38 7.87 -1.83 10.19
CA PHE A 38 8.37 -2.67 11.26
C PHE A 38 9.72 -3.33 10.93
N ASP A 39 9.82 -4.03 9.80
CA ASP A 39 11.04 -4.77 9.42
C ASP A 39 12.11 -3.83 8.85
N GLY A 40 11.70 -2.77 8.16
CA GLY A 40 12.61 -1.80 7.57
C GLY A 40 13.10 -0.73 8.56
N GLY A 41 12.49 -0.63 9.74
CA GLY A 41 12.80 0.40 10.74
C GLY A 41 12.63 1.83 10.21
N VAL A 42 11.78 2.03 9.20
CA VAL A 42 11.56 3.35 8.59
C VAL A 42 10.33 4.02 9.16
N GLN A 43 10.31 5.36 9.09
CA GLN A 43 9.15 6.12 9.53
C GLN A 43 7.92 5.78 8.69
N ARG A 44 6.76 5.81 9.33
CA ARG A 44 5.46 5.49 8.75
C ARG A 44 5.21 6.17 7.39
N ILE A 45 5.45 7.47 7.29
CA ILE A 45 5.25 8.23 6.03
C ILE A 45 6.09 7.66 4.89
N ASP A 46 7.34 7.30 5.15
CA ASP A 46 8.22 6.69 4.14
C ASP A 46 7.80 5.26 3.83
N ALA A 47 7.33 4.51 4.84
CA ALA A 47 6.79 3.17 4.64
C ALA A 47 5.56 3.19 3.74
N GLU A 48 4.62 4.11 4.00
CA GLU A 48 3.39 4.31 3.22
C GLU A 48 3.68 4.71 1.77
N ARG A 49 4.61 5.65 1.54
CA ARG A 49 5.03 6.03 0.18
C ARG A 49 5.63 4.86 -0.59
N ARG A 50 6.49 4.07 0.06
CA ARG A 50 7.10 2.86 -0.54
C ARG A 50 6.06 1.78 -0.80
N ALA A 51 5.15 1.56 0.14
CA ALA A 51 4.05 0.61 0.00
C ALA A 51 3.15 0.99 -1.18
N LEU A 52 2.78 2.26 -1.33
CA LEU A 52 1.97 2.73 -2.45
C LEU A 52 2.65 2.48 -3.81
N ALA A 53 3.96 2.69 -3.92
CA ALA A 53 4.71 2.38 -5.14
C ALA A 53 4.64 0.88 -5.49
N LEU A 54 4.75 0.01 -4.48
CA LEU A 54 4.63 -1.44 -4.64
C LEU A 54 3.20 -1.86 -5.02
N THR A 55 2.18 -1.26 -4.40
CA THR A 55 0.78 -1.50 -4.73
C THR A 55 0.45 -1.11 -6.16
N ARG A 56 0.98 0.03 -6.64
CA ARG A 56 0.84 0.44 -8.04
C ARG A 56 1.47 -0.56 -9.01
N ALA A 57 2.67 -1.06 -8.69
CA ALA A 57 3.33 -2.08 -9.49
C ALA A 57 2.57 -3.42 -9.48
N TRP A 58 2.01 -3.80 -8.33
CA TRP A 58 1.17 -4.99 -8.20
C TRP A 58 -0.12 -4.87 -9.02
N LEU A 59 -0.81 -3.73 -8.94
CA LEU A 59 -2.00 -3.44 -9.74
C LEU A 59 -1.71 -3.45 -11.25
N ALA A 60 -0.57 -2.91 -11.67
CA ALA A 60 -0.16 -2.93 -13.08
C ALA A 60 0.02 -4.36 -13.59
N ARG A 61 0.56 -5.27 -12.76
CA ARG A 61 0.67 -6.71 -13.08
C ARG A 61 -0.69 -7.41 -13.06
N ARG A 62 -1.56 -7.07 -12.10
CA ARG A 62 -2.93 -7.59 -12.00
C ARG A 62 -3.79 -7.19 -13.20
N ARG A 63 -3.53 -6.01 -13.78
CA ARG A 63 -4.16 -5.49 -15.00
C ARG A 63 -3.43 -5.87 -16.29
N GLY A 64 -2.30 -6.57 -16.21
CA GLY A 64 -1.56 -7.07 -17.37
C GLY A 64 -2.40 -8.05 -18.18
N PRO A 65 -2.12 -8.21 -19.49
CA PRO A 65 -3.00 -8.94 -20.39
C PRO A 65 -3.18 -10.37 -19.88
N SER A 66 -4.44 -10.79 -19.73
CA SER A 66 -4.77 -12.21 -19.69
C SER A 66 -4.21 -12.83 -20.96
N ILE A 67 -3.03 -13.45 -20.88
CA ILE A 67 -2.54 -14.30 -21.96
C ILE A 67 -3.39 -15.57 -21.89
N THR A 68 -4.56 -15.52 -22.51
CA THR A 68 -5.26 -16.72 -22.94
C THR A 68 -4.50 -17.25 -24.14
N GLY A 69 -3.74 -18.32 -23.92
CA GLY A 69 -3.07 -19.13 -24.94
C GLY A 69 -3.05 -20.57 -24.49
#